data_AF-A0A8J7VCN6-F1
#
_entry.id   AF-A0A8J7VCN6-F1
#
_cell.length_a   1.000
_cell.length_b   1.000
_cell.length_c   1.000
_cell.angle_alpha   90.00
_cell.angle_beta   90.00
_cell.angle_gamma   90.00
#
_symmetry.space_group_name_H-M   'P 1'
#
loop_
_entity.id
_entity.type
_entity.pdbx_description
1 polymer ?
#
loop_
_entity_poly.entity_id
_entity_poly.type
_entity_poly.pdbx_seq_one_letter_code
_entity_poly.pdbx_strand_id
1 'polypeptide(L)'
;MIDSGAVRPAPTDSPREIDWLKNIYQPNATNLTVRAVIFGMVIGAAMSLSNLYVFFKTGWSMGVTLTACILAFSAFQLLQGLRIVKKPLGVLENNALTTVASGAGYMTGGGNMAAFGALLMVTTVRPDTFSMIAWFALIAALGVFAAIPIKRQLINQEGLAYPTGTATAETIASIHSAAAGAGASKSKWLAGSAAFAAVLTWFRDAWHVIPATIPIPLQLSGHKLAEWTLSLKAEVVLIGGGALMSFKTGWSLLLGGLLTYGVLGPSLVERGIVTAVSYKAIVAWTLWPGAAILVASGLTSFAIDYKSIARSFTGLTRIFGGGKKSDEGISTLECPEWWFPAGFAVLSPFVVFLMVWLFQIPIWAALIAIPLAVVMGFVAARVTGETDVTPTKALGPVTQMLYGVMTPGNLSGNIMSANVTGGIGLHAADLLTTLKTGWLLGAKPRHQLYAQLFGVIAGAIVIVPAFNLIIPDPSLLGGEAWPAPSCVVWAGVSKAFSDGIGALHETSRTAIVVGLVLGVALALLERFAPKRLRPAIPSPSGLGIALVIPGSNCIAMFLGAALAEWLRRKKPALAEKTVVPVASGLIAGESLMGILIAILIVSGFIAA
;
A
#
# COMPACT_ATOMS: atom_id res chain seq x y z
N MET A 1 -11.72 -28.61 -33.19
CA MET A 1 -11.89 -27.18 -33.47
C MET A 1 -11.97 -26.46 -32.12
N ILE A 2 -10.91 -25.74 -31.77
CA ILE A 2 -10.70 -25.11 -30.46
C ILE A 2 -11.10 -23.65 -30.60
N ASP A 3 -12.32 -23.29 -30.20
CA ASP A 3 -12.71 -21.89 -30.01
C ASP A 3 -13.87 -21.82 -29.02
N SER A 4 -13.61 -21.53 -27.74
CA SER A 4 -14.68 -21.42 -26.73
C SER A 4 -14.39 -20.48 -25.55
N GLY A 5 -13.49 -19.49 -25.73
CA GLY A 5 -13.22 -18.53 -24.65
C GLY A 5 -12.21 -17.43 -24.94
N ALA A 6 -11.66 -17.35 -26.16
CA ALA A 6 -10.72 -16.31 -26.54
C ALA A 6 -11.48 -15.00 -26.79
N VAL A 7 -11.24 -14.00 -25.95
CA VAL A 7 -11.76 -12.64 -26.16
C VAL A 7 -10.97 -12.00 -27.30
N ARG A 8 -11.66 -11.67 -28.39
CA ARG A 8 -11.02 -11.00 -29.53
C ARG A 8 -10.61 -9.58 -29.14
N PRO A 9 -9.40 -9.11 -29.47
CA PRO A 9 -8.98 -7.76 -29.14
C PRO A 9 -9.84 -6.72 -29.86
N ALA A 10 -10.23 -5.66 -29.17
CA ALA A 10 -10.96 -4.55 -29.77
C ALA A 10 -9.99 -3.52 -30.39
N PRO A 11 -10.41 -2.75 -31.41
CA PRO A 11 -9.60 -1.66 -31.98
C PRO A 11 -9.17 -0.60 -30.97
N THR A 12 -9.89 -0.49 -29.86
CA THR A 12 -9.62 0.46 -28.77
C THR A 12 -8.65 -0.06 -27.71
N ASP A 13 -8.26 -1.34 -27.79
CA ASP A 13 -7.36 -1.96 -26.81
C ASP A 13 -5.91 -1.50 -27.06
N SER A 14 -5.20 -1.18 -25.98
CA SER A 14 -3.79 -0.81 -26.05
C SER A 14 -2.92 -2.02 -26.44
N PRO A 15 -1.71 -1.82 -27.00
CA PRO A 15 -0.82 -2.92 -27.35
C PRO A 15 -0.56 -3.90 -26.21
N ARG A 16 -0.47 -3.43 -24.96
CA ARG A 16 -0.31 -4.28 -23.76
C ARG A 16 -1.57 -5.11 -23.46
N GLU A 17 -2.75 -4.55 -23.65
CA GLU A 17 -4.02 -5.26 -23.44
C GLU A 17 -4.19 -6.36 -24.50
N ILE A 18 -3.82 -6.07 -25.76
CA ILE A 18 -3.83 -7.06 -26.84
C ILE A 18 -2.86 -8.21 -26.56
N ASP A 19 -1.63 -7.90 -26.14
CA ASP A 19 -0.62 -8.90 -25.77
C ASP A 19 -1.09 -9.77 -24.61
N TRP A 20 -1.64 -9.14 -23.57
CA TRP A 20 -2.18 -9.84 -22.41
C TRP A 20 -3.31 -10.80 -22.76
N LEU A 21 -4.28 -10.38 -23.57
CA LEU A 21 -5.39 -11.22 -24.03
C LEU A 21 -4.93 -12.45 -24.80
N LYS A 22 -3.86 -12.32 -25.59
CA LYS A 22 -3.32 -13.40 -26.43
C LYS A 22 -2.43 -14.36 -25.66
N ASN A 23 -1.58 -13.84 -24.79
CA ASN A 23 -0.43 -14.59 -24.27
C ASN A 23 -0.52 -14.92 -22.77
N ILE A 24 -1.35 -14.20 -22.00
CA ILE A 24 -1.36 -14.27 -20.53
C ILE A 24 -2.72 -14.70 -19.99
N TYR A 25 -3.81 -14.20 -20.57
CA TYR A 25 -5.17 -14.45 -20.07
C TYR A 25 -5.55 -15.94 -20.10
N GLN A 26 -6.08 -16.44 -18.99
CA GLN A 26 -6.48 -17.85 -18.84
C GLN A 26 -8.01 -17.98 -18.66
N PRO A 27 -8.81 -18.08 -19.75
CA PRO A 27 -10.27 -18.00 -19.70
C PRO A 27 -10.94 -19.12 -18.90
N ASN A 28 -10.39 -20.33 -18.98
CA ASN A 28 -10.96 -21.56 -18.42
C ASN A 28 -10.37 -21.95 -17.07
N ALA A 29 -9.38 -21.20 -16.57
CA ALA A 29 -8.75 -21.50 -15.30
C ALA A 29 -9.67 -21.10 -14.12
N THR A 30 -9.80 -22.02 -13.16
CA THR A 30 -10.53 -21.78 -11.91
C THR A 30 -9.93 -20.59 -11.18
N ASN A 31 -10.75 -19.57 -10.91
CA ASN A 31 -10.32 -18.31 -10.33
C ASN A 31 -10.83 -18.16 -8.89
N LEU A 32 -11.98 -17.54 -8.66
CA LEU A 32 -12.57 -17.46 -7.31
C LEU A 32 -13.44 -18.69 -7.01
N THR A 33 -13.20 -19.32 -5.88
CA THR A 33 -13.98 -20.46 -5.37
C THR A 33 -14.43 -20.20 -3.93
N VAL A 34 -15.44 -20.91 -3.46
CA VAL A 34 -15.92 -20.81 -2.07
C VAL A 34 -14.81 -21.16 -1.08
N ARG A 35 -14.01 -22.20 -1.36
CA ARG A 35 -12.88 -22.59 -0.49
C ARG A 35 -11.79 -21.51 -0.47
N ALA A 36 -11.52 -20.85 -1.60
CA ALA A 36 -10.59 -19.72 -1.65
C ALA A 36 -11.09 -18.55 -0.79
N VAL A 37 -12.40 -18.28 -0.81
CA VAL A 37 -13.02 -17.26 0.05
C VAL A 37 -12.87 -17.61 1.54
N ILE A 38 -13.30 -18.81 1.94
CA ILE A 38 -13.29 -19.21 3.36
C ILE A 38 -11.86 -19.22 3.91
N PHE A 39 -10.91 -19.90 3.24
CA PHE A 39 -9.52 -19.95 3.70
C PHE A 39 -8.86 -18.57 3.64
N GLY A 40 -9.18 -17.76 2.64
CA GLY A 40 -8.69 -16.39 2.54
C GLY A 40 -9.18 -15.52 3.70
N MET A 41 -10.44 -15.63 4.10
CA MET A 41 -10.98 -14.94 5.28
C MET A 41 -10.28 -15.40 6.57
N VAL A 42 -10.05 -16.71 6.74
CA VAL A 42 -9.39 -17.25 7.94
C VAL A 42 -7.93 -16.79 8.03
N ILE A 43 -7.16 -16.92 6.95
CA ILE A 43 -5.77 -16.47 6.89
C ILE A 43 -5.71 -14.96 7.09
N GLY A 44 -6.56 -14.20 6.39
CA GLY A 44 -6.64 -12.76 6.50
C GLY A 44 -7.02 -12.27 7.89
N ALA A 45 -7.94 -12.95 8.57
CA ALA A 45 -8.31 -12.69 9.96
C ALA A 45 -7.12 -12.88 10.90
N ALA A 46 -6.43 -14.02 10.82
CA ALA A 46 -5.23 -14.29 11.63
C ALA A 46 -4.14 -13.24 11.38
N MET A 47 -3.92 -12.88 10.12
CA MET A 47 -2.95 -11.85 9.74
C MET A 47 -3.37 -10.46 10.24
N SER A 48 -4.66 -10.13 10.23
CA SER A 48 -5.16 -8.87 10.76
C SER A 48 -4.89 -8.74 12.26
N LEU A 49 -5.04 -9.82 13.04
CA LEU A 49 -4.77 -9.82 14.47
C LEU A 49 -3.27 -9.60 14.76
N SER A 50 -2.41 -10.33 14.03
CA SER A 50 -0.96 -10.15 14.14
C SER A 50 -0.52 -8.74 13.74
N ASN A 51 -1.06 -8.23 12.62
CA ASN A 51 -0.77 -6.88 12.15
C ASN A 51 -1.26 -5.81 13.13
N LEU A 52 -2.38 -6.01 13.83
CA LEU A 52 -2.86 -5.06 14.84
C LEU A 52 -1.85 -4.88 15.97
N TYR A 53 -1.33 -5.99 16.50
CA TYR A 53 -0.31 -5.99 17.55
C TYR A 53 0.96 -5.26 17.10
N VAL A 54 1.52 -5.67 15.96
CA VAL A 54 2.75 -5.08 15.41
C VAL A 54 2.54 -3.60 15.10
N PHE A 55 1.36 -3.24 14.60
CA PHE A 55 0.99 -1.87 14.29
C PHE A 55 0.98 -0.98 15.54
N PHE A 56 0.40 -1.41 16.66
CA PHE A 56 0.44 -0.60 17.89
C PHE A 56 1.82 -0.56 18.55
N LYS A 57 2.66 -1.57 18.37
CA LYS A 57 4.03 -1.55 18.89
C LYS A 57 4.95 -0.65 18.06
N THR A 58 4.84 -0.70 16.74
CA THR A 58 5.85 -0.13 15.82
C THR A 58 5.33 1.02 14.95
N GLY A 59 4.02 1.15 14.80
CA GLY A 59 3.39 2.06 13.83
C GLY A 59 3.48 1.59 12.38
N TRP A 60 3.82 0.32 12.14
CA TRP A 60 3.94 -0.28 10.82
C TRP A 60 3.05 -1.52 10.67
N SER A 61 2.56 -1.79 9.46
CA SER A 61 1.78 -2.99 9.14
C SER A 61 2.61 -3.90 8.25
N MET A 62 2.56 -5.22 8.48
CA MET A 62 3.28 -6.17 7.64
C MET A 62 2.49 -6.45 6.35
N GLY A 63 3.21 -6.67 5.25
CA GLY A 63 2.61 -7.03 3.96
C GLY A 63 1.86 -8.35 4.04
N VAL A 64 0.64 -8.40 3.48
CA VAL A 64 -0.26 -9.55 3.66
C VAL A 64 -0.17 -10.55 2.50
N THR A 65 0.04 -10.06 1.27
CA THR A 65 -0.15 -10.86 0.05
C THR A 65 0.82 -12.03 -0.09
N LEU A 66 2.13 -11.81 0.14
CA LEU A 66 3.15 -12.84 -0.01
C LEU A 66 3.00 -13.96 1.01
N THR A 67 2.79 -13.57 2.27
CA THR A 67 2.53 -14.51 3.35
C THR A 67 1.27 -15.32 3.08
N ALA A 68 0.18 -14.65 2.70
CA ALA A 68 -1.08 -15.32 2.45
C ALA A 68 -0.99 -16.33 1.31
N CYS A 69 -0.32 -16.00 0.20
CA CYS A 69 -0.23 -16.91 -0.95
C CYS A 69 0.59 -18.18 -0.65
N ILE A 70 1.60 -18.08 0.23
CA ILE A 70 2.42 -19.22 0.64
C ILE A 70 1.72 -20.05 1.70
N LEU A 71 1.14 -19.41 2.73
CA LEU A 71 0.34 -20.11 3.75
C LEU A 71 -0.83 -20.86 3.11
N ALA A 72 -1.51 -20.24 2.15
CA ALA A 72 -2.59 -20.87 1.40
C ALA A 72 -2.10 -22.11 0.64
N PHE A 73 -1.00 -21.99 -0.10
CA PHE A 73 -0.44 -23.12 -0.83
C PHE A 73 -0.07 -24.27 0.12
N SER A 74 0.69 -23.98 1.17
CA SER A 74 1.11 -24.97 2.16
C SER A 74 -0.06 -25.63 2.89
N ALA A 75 -1.07 -24.85 3.29
CA ALA A 75 -2.28 -25.36 3.93
C ALA A 75 -3.03 -26.33 3.01
N PHE A 76 -3.21 -25.98 1.73
CA PHE A 76 -3.89 -26.87 0.79
C PHE A 76 -3.09 -28.12 0.46
N GLN A 77 -1.75 -28.05 0.38
CA GLN A 77 -0.90 -29.22 0.24
C GLN A 77 -1.01 -30.16 1.44
N LEU A 78 -1.02 -29.61 2.66
CA LEU A 78 -1.22 -30.39 3.89
C LEU A 78 -2.60 -31.05 3.91
N LEU A 79 -3.66 -30.29 3.63
CA LEU A 79 -5.03 -30.81 3.60
C LEU A 79 -5.25 -31.86 2.50
N GLN A 80 -4.52 -31.77 1.39
CA GLN A 80 -4.49 -32.79 0.36
C GLN A 80 -3.77 -34.05 0.85
N GLY A 81 -2.62 -33.91 1.52
CA GLY A 81 -1.91 -35.03 2.15
C GLY A 81 -2.75 -35.76 3.20
N LEU A 82 -3.55 -35.01 3.97
CA LEU A 82 -4.53 -35.52 4.93
C LEU A 82 -5.83 -36.02 4.27
N ARG A 83 -5.94 -35.99 2.93
CA ARG A 83 -7.11 -36.40 2.14
C ARG A 83 -8.42 -35.65 2.47
N ILE A 84 -8.34 -34.50 3.14
CA ILE A 84 -9.49 -33.63 3.46
C ILE A 84 -9.96 -32.90 2.19
N VAL A 85 -9.02 -32.48 1.35
CA VAL A 85 -9.31 -31.78 0.08
C VAL A 85 -8.87 -32.62 -1.10
N LYS A 86 -9.79 -32.87 -2.04
CA LYS A 86 -9.54 -33.74 -3.21
C LYS A 86 -8.74 -33.06 -4.34
N LYS A 87 -8.85 -31.75 -4.49
CA LYS A 87 -8.21 -30.98 -5.59
C LYS A 87 -7.15 -30.04 -5.03
N PRO A 88 -5.94 -29.97 -5.63
CA PRO A 88 -4.94 -28.99 -5.22
C PRO A 88 -5.46 -27.56 -5.43
N LEU A 89 -4.85 -26.60 -4.75
CA LEU A 89 -5.09 -25.19 -5.00
C LEU A 89 -4.57 -24.85 -6.41
N GLY A 90 -5.33 -24.12 -7.21
CA GLY A 90 -4.84 -23.62 -8.50
C GLY A 90 -4.04 -22.32 -8.39
N VAL A 91 -3.30 -21.93 -9.44
CA VAL A 91 -2.54 -20.66 -9.51
C VAL A 91 -3.46 -19.45 -9.31
N LEU A 92 -4.51 -19.34 -10.14
CA LEU A 92 -5.44 -18.20 -10.05
C LEU A 92 -6.33 -18.27 -8.80
N GLU A 93 -6.61 -19.47 -8.33
CA GLU A 93 -7.32 -19.68 -7.07
C GLU A 93 -6.51 -19.23 -5.85
N ASN A 94 -5.20 -19.48 -5.85
CA ASN A 94 -4.29 -18.95 -4.85
C ASN A 94 -4.26 -17.40 -4.91
N ASN A 95 -4.23 -16.83 -6.10
CA ASN A 95 -4.30 -15.37 -6.26
C ASN A 95 -5.62 -14.79 -5.74
N ALA A 96 -6.75 -15.44 -6.03
CA ALA A 96 -8.05 -15.03 -5.51
C ALA A 96 -8.12 -15.12 -3.98
N LEU A 97 -7.68 -16.24 -3.39
CA LEU A 97 -7.56 -16.40 -1.93
C LEU A 97 -6.68 -15.32 -1.32
N THR A 98 -5.52 -15.06 -1.92
CA THR A 98 -4.57 -14.02 -1.49
C THR A 98 -5.24 -12.64 -1.49
N THR A 99 -6.10 -12.37 -2.48
CA THR A 99 -6.87 -11.14 -2.55
C THR A 99 -7.84 -11.03 -1.35
N VAL A 100 -8.59 -12.09 -1.04
CA VAL A 100 -9.47 -12.12 0.15
C VAL A 100 -8.67 -11.87 1.43
N ALA A 101 -7.53 -12.57 1.59
CA ALA A 101 -6.69 -12.44 2.77
C ALA A 101 -6.11 -11.02 2.91
N SER A 102 -5.69 -10.40 1.80
CA SER A 102 -5.18 -9.02 1.77
C SER A 102 -6.23 -8.04 2.26
N GLY A 103 -7.45 -8.09 1.70
CA GLY A 103 -8.53 -7.19 2.10
C GLY A 103 -8.88 -7.26 3.60
N ALA A 104 -8.79 -8.45 4.20
CA ALA A 104 -8.95 -8.62 5.64
C ALA A 104 -7.75 -8.08 6.42
N GLY A 105 -6.52 -8.47 6.03
CA GLY A 105 -5.30 -8.11 6.74
C GLY A 105 -4.98 -6.61 6.73
N TYR A 106 -5.26 -5.92 5.61
CA TYR A 106 -5.06 -4.47 5.46
C TYR A 106 -6.08 -3.62 6.21
N MET A 107 -7.11 -4.22 6.81
CA MET A 107 -8.03 -3.50 7.69
C MET A 107 -7.32 -2.83 8.88
N THR A 108 -6.16 -3.37 9.26
CA THR A 108 -5.25 -2.85 10.31
C THR A 108 -4.46 -1.60 9.90
N GLY A 109 -4.44 -1.26 8.62
CA GLY A 109 -3.48 -0.30 8.07
C GLY A 109 -3.64 1.11 8.63
N GLY A 110 -2.60 1.92 8.41
CA GLY A 110 -2.46 3.26 9.01
C GLY A 110 -3.55 4.28 8.65
N GLY A 111 -4.43 4.01 7.68
CA GLY A 111 -5.62 4.82 7.45
C GLY A 111 -6.73 4.53 8.49
N ASN A 112 -6.84 3.28 8.95
CA ASN A 112 -7.95 2.75 9.76
C ASN A 112 -7.67 2.75 11.26
N MET A 113 -6.82 1.83 11.73
CA MET A 113 -6.59 1.66 13.18
C MET A 113 -5.82 2.83 13.80
N ALA A 114 -5.02 3.56 13.00
CA ALA A 114 -4.40 4.81 13.44
C ALA A 114 -5.46 5.85 13.80
N ALA A 115 -6.45 6.02 12.91
CA ALA A 115 -7.50 7.02 13.09
C ALA A 115 -8.43 6.65 14.24
N PHE A 116 -8.79 5.36 14.37
CA PHE A 116 -9.65 4.92 15.47
C PHE A 116 -8.94 5.04 16.82
N GLY A 117 -7.67 4.64 16.92
CA GLY A 117 -6.87 4.90 18.12
C GLY A 117 -6.74 6.39 18.41
N ALA A 118 -6.48 7.22 17.40
CA ALA A 118 -6.39 8.67 17.55
C ALA A 118 -7.71 9.31 18.02
N LEU A 119 -8.85 8.84 17.52
CA LEU A 119 -10.17 9.29 17.97
C LEU A 119 -10.32 9.09 19.49
N LEU A 120 -9.96 7.91 20.00
CA LEU A 120 -10.03 7.60 21.43
C LEU A 120 -9.02 8.38 22.28
N MET A 121 -7.90 8.80 21.69
CA MET A 121 -6.89 9.61 22.38
C MET A 121 -7.28 11.08 22.55
N VAL A 122 -8.16 11.60 21.68
CA VAL A 122 -8.48 13.04 21.65
C VAL A 122 -9.93 13.37 21.94
N THR A 123 -10.79 12.35 22.00
CA THR A 123 -12.22 12.50 22.28
C THR A 123 -12.66 11.51 23.35
N THR A 124 -13.80 11.81 23.98
CA THR A 124 -14.50 10.87 24.87
C THR A 124 -15.43 9.93 24.08
N VAL A 125 -15.51 10.08 22.76
CA VAL A 125 -16.42 9.32 21.91
C VAL A 125 -15.83 7.94 21.66
N ARG A 126 -16.52 6.90 22.14
CA ARG A 126 -16.25 5.50 21.79
C ARG A 126 -17.47 4.93 21.07
N PRO A 127 -17.49 4.92 19.72
CA PRO A 127 -18.58 4.32 18.96
C PRO A 127 -18.71 2.82 19.29
N ASP A 128 -19.93 2.30 19.20
CA ASP A 128 -20.18 0.89 19.46
C ASP A 128 -19.52 -0.02 18.41
N THR A 129 -19.30 -1.28 18.80
CA THR A 129 -18.60 -2.28 17.98
C THR A 129 -19.28 -2.49 16.62
N PHE A 130 -20.61 -2.58 16.56
CA PHE A 130 -21.31 -2.90 15.31
C PHE A 130 -21.25 -1.73 14.33
N SER A 131 -21.42 -0.51 14.83
CA SER A 131 -21.27 0.70 14.02
C SER A 131 -19.86 0.85 13.46
N MET A 132 -18.82 0.50 14.23
CA MET A 132 -17.44 0.50 13.73
C MET A 132 -17.14 -0.62 12.74
N ILE A 133 -17.74 -1.80 12.91
CA ILE A 133 -17.65 -2.88 11.90
C ILE A 133 -18.26 -2.39 10.58
N ALA A 134 -19.46 -1.80 10.63
CA ALA A 134 -20.12 -1.24 9.46
C ALA A 134 -19.29 -0.12 8.83
N TRP A 135 -18.78 0.81 9.64
CA TRP A 135 -17.92 1.91 9.21
C TRP A 135 -16.71 1.44 8.40
N PHE A 136 -15.92 0.51 8.96
CA PHE A 136 -14.73 0.00 8.28
C PHE A 136 -15.06 -0.85 7.06
N ALA A 137 -16.10 -1.68 7.12
CA ALA A 137 -16.54 -2.47 5.97
C ALA A 137 -16.98 -1.58 4.80
N LEU A 138 -17.74 -0.50 5.08
CA LEU A 138 -18.24 0.43 4.06
C LEU A 138 -17.10 1.25 3.43
N ILE A 139 -16.20 1.81 4.24
CA ILE A 139 -15.03 2.57 3.73
C ILE A 139 -14.12 1.68 2.89
N ALA A 140 -13.85 0.46 3.36
CA ALA A 140 -13.03 -0.49 2.64
C ALA A 140 -13.69 -0.91 1.32
N ALA A 141 -15.00 -1.18 1.32
CA ALA A 141 -15.77 -1.49 0.12
C ALA A 141 -15.78 -0.32 -0.88
N LEU A 142 -15.92 0.93 -0.43
CA LEU A 142 -15.78 2.10 -1.30
C LEU A 142 -14.37 2.17 -1.93
N GLY A 143 -13.32 1.81 -1.20
CA GLY A 143 -11.96 1.64 -1.74
C GLY A 143 -11.89 0.59 -2.86
N VAL A 144 -12.58 -0.55 -2.68
CA VAL A 144 -12.68 -1.60 -3.70
C VAL A 144 -13.34 -1.08 -4.98
N PHE A 145 -14.43 -0.30 -4.87
CA PHE A 145 -15.06 0.30 -6.04
C PHE A 145 -14.19 1.39 -6.67
N ALA A 146 -13.51 2.21 -5.86
CA ALA A 146 -12.61 3.26 -6.35
C ALA A 146 -11.45 2.71 -7.20
N ALA A 147 -11.00 1.48 -6.92
CA ALA A 147 -9.95 0.83 -7.68
C ALA A 147 -10.33 0.56 -9.16
N ILE A 148 -11.62 0.43 -9.49
CA ILE A 148 -12.10 0.07 -10.84
C ILE A 148 -11.56 1.00 -11.93
N PRO A 149 -11.84 2.33 -11.90
CA PRO A 149 -11.30 3.25 -12.91
C PRO A 149 -9.78 3.42 -12.81
N ILE A 150 -9.21 3.30 -11.61
CA ILE A 150 -7.77 3.50 -11.36
C ILE A 150 -6.96 2.37 -12.01
N LYS A 151 -7.46 1.12 -11.95
CA LYS A 151 -6.76 -0.07 -12.46
C LYS A 151 -6.43 0.03 -13.93
N ARG A 152 -7.39 0.46 -14.75
CA ARG A 152 -7.18 0.58 -16.21
C ARG A 152 -6.07 1.59 -16.52
N GLN A 153 -6.05 2.72 -15.81
CA GLN A 153 -5.02 3.74 -15.99
C GLN A 153 -3.63 3.25 -15.52
N LEU A 154 -3.52 2.79 -14.27
CA LEU A 154 -2.23 2.50 -13.64
C LEU A 154 -1.63 1.14 -14.04
N ILE A 155 -2.45 0.12 -14.30
CA ILE A 155 -1.98 -1.24 -14.60
C ILE A 155 -2.00 -1.52 -16.10
N ASN A 156 -3.12 -1.24 -16.80
CA ASN A 156 -3.22 -1.60 -18.21
C ASN A 156 -2.44 -0.62 -19.10
N GLN A 157 -2.63 0.68 -18.91
CA GLN A 157 -2.03 1.71 -19.77
C GLN A 157 -0.58 2.03 -19.34
N GLU A 158 -0.40 2.54 -18.13
CA GLU A 158 0.93 2.90 -17.61
C GLU A 158 1.75 1.66 -17.23
N GLY A 159 1.05 0.65 -16.71
CA GLY A 159 1.58 -0.58 -16.14
C GLY A 159 2.78 -0.39 -15.23
N LEU A 160 2.49 0.39 -14.18
CA LEU A 160 3.32 0.52 -12.99
C LEU A 160 3.71 -0.85 -12.43
N ALA A 161 4.84 -0.87 -11.72
CA ALA A 161 5.45 -2.10 -11.24
C ALA A 161 4.60 -2.78 -10.17
N TYR A 162 4.09 -2.03 -9.18
CA TYR A 162 3.56 -2.58 -7.93
C TYR A 162 4.48 -3.70 -7.40
N PRO A 163 5.65 -3.36 -6.85
CA PRO A 163 6.69 -4.31 -6.48
C PRO A 163 6.18 -5.53 -5.69
N THR A 164 5.41 -5.33 -4.63
CA THR A 164 4.81 -6.42 -3.83
C THR A 164 3.85 -7.29 -4.66
N GLY A 165 3.03 -6.68 -5.53
CA GLY A 165 2.12 -7.42 -6.42
C GLY A 165 2.89 -8.26 -7.45
N THR A 166 3.96 -7.71 -8.02
CA THR A 166 4.86 -8.43 -8.92
C THR A 166 5.58 -9.57 -8.22
N ALA A 167 6.09 -9.34 -7.01
CA ALA A 167 6.72 -10.37 -6.20
C ALA A 167 5.74 -11.50 -5.86
N THR A 168 4.51 -11.14 -5.49
CA THR A 168 3.45 -12.12 -5.19
C THR A 168 3.14 -12.98 -6.42
N ALA A 169 3.11 -12.41 -7.63
CA ALA A 169 2.84 -13.15 -8.85
C ALA A 169 3.95 -14.17 -9.14
N GLU A 170 5.21 -13.73 -9.06
CA GLU A 170 6.36 -14.59 -9.29
C GLU A 170 6.44 -15.72 -8.24
N THR A 171 6.13 -15.41 -6.98
CA THR A 171 6.05 -16.41 -5.91
C THR A 171 4.96 -17.44 -6.18
N ILE A 172 3.73 -17.02 -6.50
CA ILE A 172 2.64 -17.95 -6.84
C ILE A 172 3.02 -18.80 -8.05
N ALA A 173 3.54 -18.19 -9.11
CA ALA A 173 3.98 -18.93 -10.30
C ALA A 173 5.05 -19.97 -9.95
N SER A 174 6.04 -19.58 -9.14
CA SER A 174 7.17 -20.44 -8.78
C SER A 174 6.80 -21.61 -7.88
N ILE A 175 5.98 -21.40 -6.84
CA ILE A 175 5.59 -22.50 -5.93
C ILE A 175 4.71 -23.53 -6.64
N HIS A 176 3.84 -23.08 -7.55
CA HIS A 176 2.99 -23.97 -8.34
C HIS A 176 3.78 -24.68 -9.46
N SER A 177 4.72 -24.00 -10.12
CA SER A 177 5.57 -24.63 -11.14
C SER A 177 6.50 -25.69 -10.54
N ALA A 178 7.07 -25.41 -9.35
CA ALA A 178 7.90 -26.36 -8.62
C ALA A 178 7.09 -27.60 -8.23
N ALA A 179 5.87 -27.44 -7.74
CA ALA A 179 4.98 -28.55 -7.42
C ALA A 179 4.54 -29.37 -8.64
N ALA A 180 4.47 -28.74 -9.81
CA ALA A 180 4.22 -29.42 -11.09
C ALA A 180 5.48 -30.09 -11.71
N GLY A 181 6.63 -30.07 -11.02
CA GLY A 181 7.88 -30.63 -11.54
C GLY A 181 8.53 -29.83 -12.68
N ALA A 182 8.01 -28.63 -12.97
CA ALA A 182 8.53 -27.76 -14.02
C ALA A 182 9.65 -26.87 -13.48
N GLY A 183 10.90 -27.30 -13.67
CA GLY A 183 12.10 -26.56 -13.27
C GLY A 183 12.44 -25.39 -14.21
N ALA A 184 11.68 -24.30 -14.17
CA ALA A 184 12.03 -23.09 -14.92
C ALA A 184 13.33 -22.46 -14.38
N SER A 185 14.20 -21.96 -15.26
CA SER A 185 15.43 -21.25 -14.86
C SER A 185 15.15 -20.06 -13.94
N LYS A 186 13.98 -19.42 -14.04
CA LYS A 186 13.55 -18.31 -13.16
C LYS A 186 13.27 -18.78 -11.73
N SER A 187 12.62 -19.94 -11.57
CA SER A 187 12.33 -20.54 -10.26
C SER A 187 13.59 -20.83 -9.45
N LYS A 188 14.71 -21.19 -10.11
CA LYS A 188 16.01 -21.39 -9.43
C LYS A 188 16.55 -20.09 -8.82
N TRP A 189 16.45 -18.97 -9.55
CA TRP A 189 16.88 -17.67 -9.05
C TRP A 189 16.00 -17.18 -7.89
N LEU A 190 14.69 -17.37 -7.99
CA LEU A 190 13.77 -17.06 -6.89
C LEU A 190 14.06 -17.92 -5.67
N ALA A 191 14.14 -19.24 -5.82
CA ALA A 191 14.40 -20.14 -4.69
C ALA A 191 15.76 -19.89 -4.04
N GLY A 192 16.81 -19.67 -4.83
CA GLY A 192 18.15 -19.37 -4.32
C GLY A 192 18.21 -18.05 -3.55
N SER A 193 17.59 -16.99 -4.08
CA SER A 193 17.54 -15.69 -3.39
C SER A 193 16.62 -15.70 -2.17
N ALA A 194 15.51 -16.45 -2.21
CA ALA A 194 14.64 -16.65 -1.04
C ALA A 194 15.35 -17.43 0.07
N ALA A 195 16.08 -18.49 -0.27
CA ALA A 195 16.89 -19.22 0.71
C ALA A 195 17.98 -18.32 1.31
N PHE A 196 18.68 -17.54 0.49
CA PHE A 196 19.65 -16.57 0.96
C PHE A 196 19.04 -15.55 1.93
N ALA A 197 17.92 -14.94 1.55
CA ALA A 197 17.23 -13.96 2.40
C ALA A 197 16.71 -14.58 3.71
N ALA A 198 16.17 -15.79 3.66
CA ALA A 198 15.71 -16.52 4.83
C ALA A 198 16.88 -16.84 5.79
N VAL A 199 18.00 -17.34 5.28
CA VAL A 199 19.20 -17.60 6.10
C VAL A 199 19.71 -16.30 6.72
N LEU A 200 19.87 -15.23 5.92
CA LEU A 200 20.31 -13.93 6.42
C LEU A 200 19.39 -13.41 7.54
N THR A 201 18.07 -13.55 7.36
CA THR A 201 17.07 -13.13 8.34
C THR A 201 17.16 -13.94 9.63
N TRP A 202 17.40 -15.26 9.56
CA TRP A 202 17.60 -16.09 10.75
C TRP A 202 18.82 -15.66 11.56
N PHE A 203 19.97 -15.46 10.90
CA PHE A 203 21.19 -15.01 11.58
C PHE A 203 21.07 -13.58 12.14
N ARG A 204 20.24 -12.73 11.54
CA ARG A 204 19.97 -11.35 11.99
C ARG A 204 18.97 -11.30 13.15
N ASP A 205 17.84 -11.98 13.03
CA ASP A 205 16.68 -11.79 13.91
C ASP A 205 16.50 -12.90 14.95
N ALA A 206 16.95 -14.13 14.71
CA ALA A 206 16.83 -15.23 15.68
C ALA A 206 18.11 -15.40 16.52
N TRP A 207 19.28 -15.30 15.89
CA TRP A 207 20.57 -15.45 16.59
C TRP A 207 21.30 -14.13 16.86
N HIS A 208 20.83 -13.02 16.30
CA HIS A 208 21.43 -11.69 16.49
C HIS A 208 22.94 -11.61 16.18
N VAL A 209 23.44 -12.47 15.31
CA VAL A 209 24.86 -12.49 14.87
C VAL A 209 25.14 -11.35 13.90
N ILE A 210 24.15 -11.02 13.06
CA ILE A 210 24.24 -9.93 12.09
C ILE A 210 23.44 -8.74 12.64
N PRO A 211 24.05 -7.55 12.78
CA PRO A 211 23.32 -6.39 13.24
C PRO A 211 22.27 -5.98 12.20
N ALA A 212 21.06 -5.64 12.66
CA ALA A 212 19.98 -5.20 11.78
C ALA A 212 20.35 -3.93 10.97
N THR A 213 21.14 -3.06 11.59
CA THR A 213 21.71 -1.87 10.96
C THR A 213 23.22 -1.88 11.05
N ILE A 214 23.88 -1.68 9.92
CA ILE A 214 25.32 -1.48 9.82
C ILE A 214 25.55 0.04 9.87
N PRO A 215 26.09 0.58 10.98
CA PRO A 215 26.31 2.01 11.09
C PRO A 215 27.43 2.44 10.15
N ILE A 216 27.23 3.58 9.48
CA ILE A 216 28.30 4.22 8.71
C ILE A 216 29.17 4.99 9.73
N PRO A 217 30.49 4.77 9.78
CA PRO A 217 31.37 5.34 10.81
C PRO A 217 31.70 6.81 10.54
N LEU A 218 30.65 7.63 10.39
CA LEU A 218 30.72 9.06 10.19
C LEU A 218 29.77 9.75 11.18
N GLN A 219 30.07 11.01 11.47
CA GLN A 219 29.26 11.85 12.33
C GLN A 219 28.77 13.07 11.53
N LEU A 220 27.59 13.55 11.92
CA LEU A 220 26.96 14.75 11.37
C LEU A 220 26.41 15.57 12.53
N SER A 221 26.84 16.84 12.60
CA SER A 221 26.45 17.77 13.67
C SER A 221 26.65 17.21 15.09
N GLY A 222 27.76 16.50 15.33
CA GLY A 222 28.10 15.92 16.64
C GLY A 222 27.37 14.61 16.99
N HIS A 223 26.48 14.11 16.13
CA HIS A 223 25.75 12.86 16.30
C HIS A 223 26.18 11.81 15.27
N LYS A 224 26.08 10.52 15.61
CA LYS A 224 26.38 9.45 14.64
C LYS A 224 25.33 9.46 13.52
N LEU A 225 25.74 9.13 12.29
CA LEU A 225 24.79 9.04 11.16
C LEU A 225 23.61 8.10 11.43
N ALA A 226 23.83 7.03 12.21
CA ALA A 226 22.76 6.11 12.61
C ALA A 226 21.63 6.80 13.41
N GLU A 227 21.94 7.82 14.24
CA GLU A 227 20.95 8.59 14.99
C GLU A 227 20.08 9.45 14.06
N TRP A 228 20.67 9.91 12.95
CA TRP A 228 19.96 10.56 11.85
C TRP A 228 19.23 9.58 10.94
N THR A 229 19.18 8.29 11.27
CA THR A 229 18.64 7.21 10.41
C THR A 229 19.44 6.93 9.14
N LEU A 230 20.65 7.50 9.00
CA LEU A 230 21.54 7.29 7.86
C LEU A 230 22.47 6.10 8.14
N SER A 231 21.92 4.90 8.02
CA SER A 231 22.65 3.64 8.17
C SER A 231 22.32 2.67 7.04
N LEU A 232 23.19 1.69 6.82
CA LEU A 232 22.89 0.57 5.92
C LEU A 232 22.05 -0.45 6.68
N LYS A 233 21.01 -0.99 6.05
CA LYS A 233 20.21 -2.08 6.61
C LYS A 233 20.71 -3.42 6.12
N ALA A 234 20.70 -4.41 7.00
CA ALA A 234 20.89 -5.81 6.63
C ALA A 234 19.59 -6.44 6.07
N GLU A 235 18.45 -5.74 6.17
CA GLU A 235 17.18 -6.10 5.52
C GLU A 235 17.29 -6.05 3.99
N VAL A 236 16.98 -7.17 3.34
CA VAL A 236 17.02 -7.35 1.90
C VAL A 236 15.64 -7.18 1.25
N VAL A 237 14.56 -7.18 2.03
CA VAL A 237 13.19 -6.96 1.57
C VAL A 237 13.03 -5.61 0.87
N LEU A 238 13.57 -4.54 1.45
CA LEU A 238 13.53 -3.20 0.86
C LEU A 238 14.46 -3.07 -0.36
N ILE A 239 15.56 -3.84 -0.39
CA ILE A 239 16.43 -3.93 -1.56
C ILE A 239 15.70 -4.64 -2.70
N GLY A 240 14.98 -5.74 -2.41
CA GLY A 240 14.13 -6.43 -3.37
C GLY A 240 13.02 -5.51 -3.90
N GLY A 241 12.32 -4.81 -3.02
CA GLY A 241 11.31 -3.81 -3.42
C GLY A 241 11.90 -2.76 -4.36
N GLY A 242 13.04 -2.18 -3.98
CA GLY A 242 13.78 -1.21 -4.78
C GLY A 242 14.18 -1.72 -6.18
N ALA A 243 14.61 -2.97 -6.29
CA ALA A 243 15.01 -3.57 -7.57
C ALA A 243 13.84 -3.71 -8.58
N LEU A 244 12.60 -3.78 -8.08
CA LEU A 244 11.39 -3.80 -8.89
C LEU A 244 10.89 -2.40 -9.26
N MET A 245 11.39 -1.34 -8.61
CA MET A 245 11.07 0.04 -8.93
C MET A 245 11.84 0.54 -10.16
N SER A 246 11.43 1.71 -10.65
CA SER A 246 12.25 2.44 -11.60
C SER A 246 13.51 2.99 -10.92
N PHE A 247 14.63 3.06 -11.65
CA PHE A 247 15.83 3.73 -11.15
C PHE A 247 15.53 5.17 -10.74
N LYS A 248 14.65 5.86 -11.48
CA LYS A 248 14.19 7.22 -11.17
C LYS A 248 13.62 7.32 -9.76
N THR A 249 12.69 6.44 -9.41
CA THR A 249 12.10 6.37 -8.08
C THR A 249 13.18 6.13 -7.02
N GLY A 250 14.07 5.16 -7.26
CA GLY A 250 15.14 4.80 -6.33
C GLY A 250 16.09 5.96 -6.02
N TRP A 251 16.62 6.65 -7.03
CA TRP A 251 17.54 7.77 -6.77
C TRP A 251 16.84 8.98 -6.17
N SER A 252 15.54 9.17 -6.48
CA SER A 252 14.73 10.23 -5.84
C SER A 252 14.51 9.96 -4.36
N LEU A 253 14.34 8.69 -3.97
CA LEU A 253 14.29 8.28 -2.56
C LEU A 253 15.62 8.58 -1.86
N LEU A 254 16.76 8.24 -2.48
CA LEU A 254 18.08 8.57 -1.93
C LEU A 254 18.25 10.08 -1.75
N LEU A 255 17.96 10.86 -2.79
CA LEU A 255 18.04 12.31 -2.75
C LEU A 255 17.19 12.86 -1.61
N GLY A 256 15.92 12.46 -1.53
CA GLY A 256 15.02 12.89 -0.47
C GLY A 256 15.47 12.47 0.92
N GLY A 257 16.01 11.25 1.08
CA GLY A 257 16.54 10.76 2.35
C GLY A 257 17.76 11.55 2.82
N LEU A 258 18.70 11.83 1.91
CA LEU A 258 19.88 12.64 2.21
C LEU A 258 19.51 14.10 2.50
N LEU A 259 18.57 14.68 1.76
CA LEU A 259 18.06 16.03 2.04
C LEU A 259 17.34 16.09 3.39
N THR A 260 16.54 15.07 3.72
CA THR A 260 15.76 15.04 4.96
C THR A 260 16.66 14.87 6.18
N TYR A 261 17.54 13.88 6.17
CA TYR A 261 18.30 13.51 7.37
C TYR A 261 19.73 14.03 7.38
N GLY A 262 20.29 14.36 6.22
CA GLY A 262 21.62 14.95 6.08
C GLY A 262 21.62 16.48 6.11
N VAL A 263 20.49 17.14 5.83
CA VAL A 263 20.40 18.61 5.71
C VAL A 263 19.26 19.18 6.56
N LEU A 264 18.01 18.82 6.26
CA LEU A 264 16.84 19.40 6.93
C LEU A 264 16.83 19.07 8.42
N GLY A 265 16.96 17.81 8.82
CA GLY A 265 16.99 17.35 10.21
C GLY A 265 18.02 18.12 11.05
N PRO A 266 19.31 18.09 10.70
CA PRO A 266 20.35 18.86 11.38
C PRO A 266 20.02 20.34 11.48
N SER A 267 19.57 20.97 10.40
CA SER A 267 19.23 22.41 10.39
C SER A 267 18.04 22.75 11.30
N LEU A 268 17.06 21.84 11.44
CA LEU A 268 15.90 22.03 12.30
C LEU A 268 16.26 21.87 13.78
N VAL A 269 17.18 20.94 14.09
CA VAL A 269 17.69 20.73 15.45
C VAL A 269 18.56 21.91 15.88
N GLU A 270 19.46 22.38 15.02
CA GLU A 270 20.31 23.55 15.29
C GLU A 270 19.49 24.81 15.57
N ARG A 271 18.35 24.98 14.88
CA ARG A 271 17.42 26.09 15.11
C ARG A 271 16.47 25.90 16.30
N GLY A 272 16.57 24.79 17.02
CA GLY A 272 15.70 24.46 18.15
C GLY A 272 14.23 24.17 17.78
N ILE A 273 13.92 23.97 16.49
CA ILE A 273 12.56 23.65 16.01
C ILE A 273 12.23 22.19 16.30
N VAL A 274 13.21 21.31 16.14
CA VAL A 274 13.12 19.89 16.51
C VAL A 274 13.98 19.66 17.75
N THR A 275 13.37 19.15 18.81
CA THR A 275 13.98 19.10 20.14
C THR A 275 14.92 17.91 20.37
N ALA A 276 14.93 16.93 19.47
CA ALA A 276 15.74 15.72 19.62
C ALA A 276 16.19 15.16 18.27
N VAL A 277 17.41 14.62 18.23
CA VAL A 277 17.90 13.82 17.10
C VAL A 277 17.27 12.43 17.17
N SER A 278 16.09 12.31 16.57
CA SER A 278 15.40 11.04 16.44
C SER A 278 14.52 11.01 15.20
N TYR A 279 14.32 9.82 14.64
CA TYR A 279 13.38 9.60 13.53
C TYR A 279 12.00 10.24 13.80
N LYS A 280 11.43 9.96 14.98
CA LYS A 280 10.09 10.42 15.35
C LYS A 280 10.00 11.95 15.38
N ALA A 281 10.99 12.62 15.97
CA ALA A 281 10.98 14.07 16.12
C ALA A 281 11.20 14.79 14.76
N ILE A 282 12.10 14.29 13.93
CA ILE A 282 12.36 14.84 12.59
C ILE A 282 11.13 14.66 11.69
N VAL A 283 10.57 13.44 11.66
CA VAL A 283 9.41 13.13 10.80
C VAL A 283 8.16 13.89 11.22
N ALA A 284 7.97 14.21 12.50
CA ALA A 284 6.87 15.06 12.94
C ALA A 284 6.82 16.41 12.21
N TRP A 285 7.98 16.95 11.80
CA TRP A 285 8.05 18.16 10.99
C TRP A 285 8.09 17.86 9.48
N THR A 286 8.89 16.90 9.02
CA THR A 286 9.08 16.63 7.58
C THR A 286 7.87 15.97 6.92
N LEU A 287 6.96 15.40 7.72
CA LEU A 287 5.66 14.90 7.27
C LEU A 287 4.87 15.95 6.48
N TRP A 288 4.94 17.22 6.89
CA TRP A 288 4.17 18.30 6.27
C TRP A 288 4.60 18.62 4.83
N PRO A 289 5.86 18.97 4.54
CA PRO A 289 6.33 19.13 3.16
C PRO A 289 6.23 17.82 2.36
N GLY A 290 6.48 16.66 2.97
CA GLY A 290 6.37 15.35 2.29
C GLY A 290 4.95 15.06 1.80
N ALA A 291 3.96 15.23 2.67
CA ALA A 291 2.54 15.10 2.34
C ALA A 291 2.09 16.10 1.28
N ALA A 292 2.54 17.36 1.41
CA ALA A 292 2.25 18.41 0.44
C ALA A 292 2.77 18.06 -0.96
N ILE A 293 4.01 17.56 -1.10
CA ILE A 293 4.58 17.12 -2.38
C ILE A 293 3.73 15.99 -2.98
N LEU A 294 3.41 14.96 -2.19
CA LEU A 294 2.65 13.81 -2.67
C LEU A 294 1.26 14.21 -3.17
N VAL A 295 0.53 14.99 -2.38
CA VAL A 295 -0.80 15.45 -2.78
C VAL A 295 -0.74 16.41 -3.97
N ALA A 296 0.11 17.44 -3.93
CA ALA A 296 0.20 18.39 -5.03
C ALA A 296 0.59 17.72 -6.35
N SER A 297 1.57 16.82 -6.33
CA SER A 297 2.00 16.09 -7.53
C SER A 297 0.92 15.12 -8.03
N GLY A 298 0.21 14.45 -7.13
CA GLY A 298 -0.87 13.52 -7.44
C GLY A 298 -2.08 14.23 -8.05
N LEU A 299 -2.49 15.35 -7.44
CA LEU A 299 -3.54 16.23 -7.95
C LEU A 299 -3.15 16.87 -9.29
N THR A 300 -1.91 17.33 -9.42
CA THR A 300 -1.42 17.93 -10.67
C THR A 300 -1.39 16.90 -11.79
N SER A 301 -0.88 15.70 -11.53
CA SER A 301 -0.89 14.60 -12.50
C SER A 301 -2.33 14.22 -12.89
N PHE A 302 -3.22 14.11 -11.91
CA PHE A 302 -4.64 13.86 -12.15
C PHE A 302 -5.29 14.96 -13.00
N ALA A 303 -5.02 16.23 -12.68
CA ALA A 303 -5.54 17.39 -13.40
C ALA A 303 -4.99 17.50 -14.83
N ILE A 304 -3.73 17.10 -15.06
CA ILE A 304 -3.13 17.07 -16.41
C ILE A 304 -3.75 15.95 -17.24
N ASP A 305 -3.95 14.77 -16.64
CA ASP A 305 -4.52 13.60 -17.32
C ASP A 305 -6.05 13.56 -17.22
N TYR A 306 -6.69 14.68 -16.85
CA TYR A 306 -8.14 14.78 -16.69
C TYR A 306 -8.89 14.34 -17.96
N LYS A 307 -8.32 14.52 -19.17
CA LYS A 307 -8.96 14.04 -20.41
C LYS A 307 -8.89 12.52 -20.57
N SER A 308 -7.85 11.85 -20.06
CA SER A 308 -7.78 10.38 -20.05
C SER A 308 -8.74 9.83 -19.01
N ILE A 309 -8.73 10.43 -17.82
CA ILE A 309 -9.60 10.08 -16.70
C ILE A 309 -11.07 10.36 -17.05
N ALA A 310 -11.38 11.54 -17.57
CA ALA A 310 -12.72 11.90 -18.04
C ALA A 310 -13.17 10.99 -19.17
N ARG A 311 -12.29 10.53 -20.08
CA ARG A 311 -12.67 9.51 -21.08
C ARG A 311 -13.05 8.18 -20.42
N SER A 312 -12.33 7.75 -19.38
CA SER A 312 -12.73 6.60 -18.54
C SER A 312 -14.04 6.86 -17.77
N PHE A 313 -14.43 8.12 -17.58
CA PHE A 313 -15.75 8.53 -17.04
C PHE A 313 -16.79 8.88 -18.13
N THR A 314 -16.44 9.02 -19.42
CA THR A 314 -17.45 9.19 -20.49
C THR A 314 -18.17 7.89 -20.82
N GLY A 315 -17.56 6.74 -20.46
CA GLY A 315 -18.29 5.47 -20.39
C GLY A 315 -19.48 5.56 -19.44
N LEU A 316 -19.41 6.37 -18.36
CA LEU A 316 -20.52 6.61 -17.45
C LEU A 316 -21.70 7.32 -18.14
N THR A 317 -21.44 8.32 -18.98
CA THR A 317 -22.50 9.00 -19.74
C THR A 317 -23.13 8.11 -20.81
N ARG A 318 -22.39 7.10 -21.32
CA ARG A 318 -22.94 6.06 -22.22
C ARG A 318 -23.90 5.09 -21.54
N ILE A 319 -23.80 4.91 -20.21
CA ILE A 319 -24.73 4.09 -19.42
C ILE A 319 -26.15 4.68 -19.51
N PHE A 320 -26.26 6.00 -19.40
CA PHE A 320 -27.55 6.71 -19.49
C PHE A 320 -28.01 6.93 -20.94
N GLY A 321 -27.09 6.84 -21.91
CA GLY A 321 -27.34 7.13 -23.33
C GLY A 321 -27.65 5.93 -24.24
N GLY A 322 -27.87 4.72 -23.70
CA GLY A 322 -28.28 3.56 -24.50
C GLY A 322 -27.26 3.09 -25.56
N GLY A 323 -25.97 3.40 -25.37
CA GLY A 323 -24.92 3.05 -26.35
C GLY A 323 -24.70 1.54 -26.45
N LYS A 324 -24.60 1.01 -27.69
CA LYS A 324 -24.24 -0.38 -27.98
C LYS A 324 -22.98 -0.79 -27.20
N LYS A 325 -23.09 -1.82 -26.35
CA LYS A 325 -21.94 -2.47 -25.70
C LYS A 325 -21.01 -2.99 -26.81
N SER A 326 -19.73 -2.62 -26.77
CA SER A 326 -18.72 -3.37 -27.52
C SER A 326 -18.53 -4.70 -26.80
N ASP A 327 -19.09 -5.79 -27.34
CA ASP A 327 -18.94 -7.16 -26.84
C ASP A 327 -17.55 -7.76 -27.18
N GLU A 328 -16.56 -6.91 -27.43
CA GLU A 328 -15.21 -7.30 -27.85
C GLU A 328 -14.15 -6.60 -27.01
N GLY A 329 -12.96 -7.21 -26.93
CA GLY A 329 -11.79 -6.68 -26.27
C GLY A 329 -11.79 -6.82 -24.75
N ILE A 330 -10.75 -6.27 -24.13
CA ILE A 330 -10.48 -6.47 -22.70
C ILE A 330 -11.60 -5.91 -21.80
N SER A 331 -12.36 -4.93 -22.30
CA SER A 331 -13.50 -4.33 -21.61
C SER A 331 -14.57 -5.34 -21.17
N THR A 332 -14.66 -6.48 -21.87
CA THR A 332 -15.58 -7.58 -21.53
C THR A 332 -15.15 -8.37 -20.29
N LEU A 333 -13.86 -8.32 -19.93
CA LEU A 333 -13.26 -9.01 -18.78
C LEU A 333 -13.09 -8.10 -17.57
N GLU A 334 -12.85 -6.81 -17.82
CA GLU A 334 -12.75 -5.79 -16.77
C GLU A 334 -14.06 -5.62 -16.01
N CYS A 335 -13.99 -5.08 -14.79
CA CYS A 335 -15.17 -4.63 -14.08
C CYS A 335 -15.89 -3.56 -14.92
N PRO A 336 -17.22 -3.67 -15.12
CA PRO A 336 -17.97 -2.63 -15.80
C PRO A 336 -17.74 -1.26 -15.14
N GLU A 337 -17.46 -0.24 -15.94
CA GLU A 337 -17.16 1.11 -15.44
C GLU A 337 -18.31 1.67 -14.57
N TRP A 338 -19.55 1.24 -14.81
CA TRP A 338 -20.74 1.61 -14.03
C TRP A 338 -20.76 1.09 -12.60
N TRP A 339 -19.98 0.06 -12.27
CA TRP A 339 -19.89 -0.45 -10.91
C TRP A 339 -19.26 0.57 -9.96
N PHE A 340 -18.34 1.41 -10.44
CA PHE A 340 -17.76 2.47 -9.63
C PHE A 340 -18.82 3.47 -9.10
N PRO A 341 -19.56 4.20 -9.96
CA PRO A 341 -20.56 5.15 -9.47
C PRO A 341 -21.73 4.45 -8.78
N ALA A 342 -22.11 3.23 -9.18
CA ALA A 342 -23.17 2.49 -8.51
C ALA A 342 -22.75 2.11 -7.08
N GLY A 343 -21.53 1.60 -6.90
CA GLY A 343 -20.99 1.28 -5.58
C GLY A 343 -20.95 2.52 -4.67
N PHE A 344 -20.52 3.67 -5.19
CA PHE A 344 -20.56 4.94 -4.46
C PHE A 344 -21.99 5.42 -4.18
N ALA A 345 -22.89 5.38 -5.15
CA ALA A 345 -24.28 5.79 -4.97
C ALA A 345 -25.00 4.93 -3.91
N VAL A 346 -24.68 3.64 -3.82
CA VAL A 346 -25.28 2.73 -2.83
C VAL A 346 -24.61 2.87 -1.46
N LEU A 347 -23.27 2.91 -1.38
CA LEU A 347 -22.56 2.83 -0.10
C LEU A 347 -22.29 4.20 0.55
N SER A 348 -22.09 5.25 -0.24
CA SER A 348 -21.77 6.59 0.30
C SER A 348 -22.89 7.19 1.17
N PRO A 349 -24.20 7.00 0.91
CA PRO A 349 -25.25 7.45 1.83
C PRO A 349 -25.11 6.87 3.23
N PHE A 350 -24.73 5.60 3.36
CA PHE A 350 -24.49 4.97 4.67
C PHE A 350 -23.25 5.53 5.35
N VAL A 351 -22.16 5.76 4.60
CA VAL A 351 -20.96 6.41 5.16
C VAL A 351 -21.26 7.83 5.62
N VAL A 352 -21.98 8.62 4.82
CA VAL A 352 -22.40 9.99 5.18
C VAL A 352 -23.32 9.96 6.41
N PHE A 353 -24.26 9.02 6.48
CA PHE A 353 -25.09 8.83 7.67
C PHE A 353 -24.25 8.57 8.92
N LEU A 354 -23.28 7.65 8.86
CA LEU A 354 -22.38 7.36 9.98
C LEU A 354 -21.47 8.54 10.32
N MET A 355 -21.02 9.33 9.33
CA MET A 355 -20.25 10.56 9.54
C MET A 355 -21.03 11.59 10.36
N VAL A 356 -22.29 11.79 10.01
CA VAL A 356 -23.19 12.71 10.74
C VAL A 356 -23.51 12.17 12.12
N TRP A 357 -23.90 10.90 12.20
CA TRP A 357 -24.42 10.29 13.44
C TRP A 357 -23.33 10.03 14.48
N LEU A 358 -22.22 9.39 14.11
CA LEU A 358 -21.15 9.01 15.04
C LEU A 358 -20.19 10.16 15.36
N PHE A 359 -19.90 11.00 14.36
CA PHE A 359 -18.78 11.96 14.44
C PHE A 359 -19.24 13.42 14.35
N GLN A 360 -20.55 13.67 14.34
CA GLN A 360 -21.15 15.00 14.33
C GLN A 360 -20.64 15.86 13.17
N ILE A 361 -20.32 15.23 12.03
CA ILE A 361 -19.85 15.94 10.84
C ILE A 361 -21.08 16.53 10.12
N PRO A 362 -21.12 17.83 9.84
CA PRO A 362 -22.21 18.41 9.06
C PRO A 362 -22.36 17.72 7.70
N ILE A 363 -23.60 17.49 7.26
CA ILE A 363 -23.89 16.72 6.04
C ILE A 363 -23.17 17.26 4.79
N TRP A 364 -23.07 18.59 4.66
CA TRP A 364 -22.38 19.22 3.53
C TRP A 364 -20.88 18.91 3.53
N ALA A 365 -20.24 18.84 4.70
CA ALA A 365 -18.84 18.47 4.84
C ALA A 365 -18.68 16.97 4.55
N ALA A 366 -19.54 16.12 5.11
CA ALA A 366 -19.53 14.68 4.84
C ALA A 366 -19.65 14.36 3.33
N LEU A 367 -20.47 15.10 2.59
CA LEU A 367 -20.59 14.96 1.14
C LEU A 367 -19.30 15.33 0.39
N ILE A 368 -18.46 16.23 0.92
CA ILE A 368 -17.16 16.60 0.34
C ILE A 368 -16.11 15.51 0.58
N ALA A 369 -16.17 14.75 1.68
CA ALA A 369 -15.22 13.65 1.93
C ALA A 369 -15.24 12.58 0.83
N ILE A 370 -16.42 12.30 0.26
CA ILE A 370 -16.60 11.23 -0.72
C ILE A 370 -15.78 11.46 -2.01
N PRO A 371 -15.95 12.58 -2.75
CA PRO A 371 -15.12 12.84 -3.93
C PRO A 371 -13.64 13.03 -3.57
N LEU A 372 -13.34 13.64 -2.42
CA LEU A 372 -11.96 13.76 -1.94
C LEU A 372 -11.29 12.39 -1.74
N ALA A 373 -12.03 11.41 -1.23
CA ALA A 373 -11.51 10.07 -0.98
C ALA A 373 -11.15 9.34 -2.29
N VAL A 374 -11.92 9.53 -3.36
CA VAL A 374 -11.58 8.98 -4.69
C VAL A 374 -10.26 9.56 -5.18
N VAL A 375 -10.08 10.87 -5.03
CA VAL A 375 -8.85 11.56 -5.42
C VAL A 375 -7.66 11.08 -4.59
N MET A 376 -7.81 10.99 -3.27
CA MET A 376 -6.78 10.45 -2.38
C MET A 376 -6.47 8.98 -2.70
N GLY A 377 -7.47 8.19 -3.11
CA GLY A 377 -7.27 6.82 -3.54
C GLY A 377 -6.46 6.68 -4.81
N PHE A 378 -6.63 7.58 -5.79
CA PHE A 378 -5.76 7.63 -6.96
C PHE A 378 -4.31 7.96 -6.58
N VAL A 379 -4.10 8.97 -5.72
CA VAL A 379 -2.75 9.34 -5.26
C VAL A 379 -2.10 8.18 -4.50
N ALA A 380 -2.83 7.57 -3.56
CA ALA A 380 -2.35 6.43 -2.79
C ALA A 380 -1.94 5.27 -3.73
N ALA A 381 -2.83 4.88 -4.63
CA ALA A 381 -2.60 3.79 -5.56
C ALA A 381 -1.41 4.00 -6.50
N ARG A 382 -1.20 5.23 -7.00
CA ARG A 382 -0.05 5.57 -7.85
C ARG A 382 1.25 5.46 -7.09
N VAL A 383 1.31 6.09 -5.92
CA VAL A 383 2.52 6.09 -5.08
C VAL A 383 2.86 4.64 -4.69
N THR A 384 1.87 3.83 -4.29
CA THR A 384 2.07 2.39 -4.05
C THR A 384 2.59 1.67 -5.30
N GLY A 385 2.05 1.95 -6.49
CA GLY A 385 2.51 1.32 -7.73
C GLY A 385 3.95 1.67 -8.13
N GLU A 386 4.41 2.86 -7.75
CA GLU A 386 5.76 3.36 -8.06
C GLU A 386 6.80 3.01 -6.98
N THR A 387 6.42 3.05 -5.70
CA THR A 387 7.33 2.98 -4.54
C THR A 387 7.07 1.81 -3.61
N ASP A 388 6.02 1.01 -3.85
CA ASP A 388 5.55 -0.06 -2.95
C ASP A 388 5.11 0.40 -1.55
N VAL A 389 5.10 1.72 -1.30
CA VAL A 389 4.69 2.31 -0.03
C VAL A 389 3.40 3.07 -0.22
N THR A 390 2.35 2.64 0.46
CA THR A 390 1.08 3.38 0.49
C THR A 390 1.19 4.58 1.43
N PRO A 391 1.08 5.83 0.95
CA PRO A 391 1.35 7.04 1.74
C PRO A 391 0.23 7.42 2.72
N THR A 392 -0.41 6.48 3.40
CA THR A 392 -1.56 6.77 4.29
C THR A 392 -1.20 7.76 5.40
N LYS A 393 0.02 7.66 5.94
CA LYS A 393 0.55 8.58 6.96
C LYS A 393 0.63 10.03 6.47
N ALA A 394 0.87 10.22 5.18
CA ALA A 394 1.00 11.53 4.57
C ALA A 394 -0.35 12.08 4.06
N LEU A 395 -1.23 11.21 3.55
CA LEU A 395 -2.54 11.61 3.01
C LEU A 395 -3.56 11.98 4.10
N GLY A 396 -3.51 11.32 5.27
CA GLY A 396 -4.39 11.63 6.41
C GLY A 396 -4.32 13.09 6.85
N PRO A 397 -3.11 13.61 7.19
CA PRO A 397 -2.91 15.01 7.59
C PRO A 397 -3.44 16.05 6.60
N VAL A 398 -3.43 15.76 5.29
CA VAL A 398 -3.98 16.69 4.29
C VAL A 398 -5.49 16.80 4.40
N THR A 399 -6.18 15.68 4.65
CA THR A 399 -7.63 15.72 4.90
C THR A 399 -7.93 16.36 6.25
N GLN A 400 -7.12 16.07 7.28
CA GLN A 400 -7.24 16.72 8.60
C GLN A 400 -7.03 18.23 8.50
N MET A 401 -6.11 18.71 7.66
CA MET A 401 -5.93 20.14 7.42
C MET A 401 -7.20 20.77 6.83
N LEU A 402 -7.77 20.14 5.79
CA LEU A 402 -8.99 20.64 5.14
C LEU A 402 -10.17 20.69 6.13
N TYR A 403 -10.36 19.64 6.92
CA TYR A 403 -11.45 19.58 7.91
C TYR A 403 -11.19 20.45 9.15
N GLY A 404 -9.93 20.77 9.46
CA GLY A 404 -9.59 21.75 10.49
C GLY A 404 -10.06 23.15 10.13
N VAL A 405 -10.10 23.47 8.82
CA VAL A 405 -10.63 24.74 8.31
C VAL A 405 -12.14 24.67 8.08
N MET A 406 -12.65 23.57 7.51
CA MET A 406 -14.07 23.44 7.16
C MET A 406 -14.97 23.25 8.39
N THR A 407 -14.50 22.52 9.39
CA THR A 407 -15.24 22.22 10.62
C THR A 407 -14.36 22.44 11.85
N PRO A 408 -13.97 23.70 12.15
CA PRO A 408 -13.10 24.02 13.28
C PRO A 408 -13.70 23.51 14.60
N GLY A 409 -12.84 23.05 15.51
CA GLY A 409 -13.25 22.49 16.81
C GLY A 409 -13.86 21.08 16.78
N ASN A 410 -14.26 20.54 15.62
CA ASN A 410 -14.74 19.15 15.53
C ASN A 410 -13.58 18.15 15.36
N LEU A 411 -12.92 17.79 16.47
CA LEU A 411 -11.82 16.81 16.49
C LEU A 411 -12.21 15.44 15.94
N SER A 412 -13.40 14.95 16.32
CA SER A 412 -13.92 13.66 15.86
C SER A 412 -14.11 13.66 14.35
N GLY A 413 -14.76 14.71 13.84
CA GLY A 413 -14.99 14.92 12.42
C GLY A 413 -13.70 15.09 11.62
N ASN A 414 -12.70 15.75 12.19
CA ASN A 414 -11.38 15.91 11.59
C ASN A 414 -10.68 14.58 11.33
N ILE A 415 -10.54 13.76 12.38
CA ILE A 415 -9.87 12.46 12.31
C ILE A 415 -10.66 11.49 11.42
N MET A 416 -11.97 11.42 11.60
CA MET A 416 -12.76 10.40 10.93
C MET A 416 -13.06 10.74 9.47
N SER A 417 -13.05 12.02 9.08
CA SER A 417 -13.04 12.37 7.65
C SER A 417 -11.73 12.01 6.98
N ALA A 418 -10.59 12.15 7.67
CA ALA A 418 -9.30 11.67 7.20
C ALA A 418 -9.21 10.14 7.17
N ASN A 419 -9.94 9.45 8.06
CA ASN A 419 -10.11 8.01 7.98
C ASN A 419 -10.88 7.58 6.72
N VAL A 420 -11.93 8.30 6.32
CA VAL A 420 -12.67 8.02 5.08
C VAL A 420 -11.73 8.09 3.87
N THR A 421 -10.96 9.18 3.73
CA THR A 421 -10.06 9.36 2.58
C THR A 421 -8.87 8.40 2.62
N GLY A 422 -8.24 8.23 3.79
CA GLY A 422 -7.10 7.33 3.98
C GLY A 422 -7.49 5.86 3.86
N GLY A 423 -8.65 5.47 4.37
CA GLY A 423 -9.16 4.10 4.34
C GLY A 423 -9.60 3.67 2.94
N ILE A 424 -10.38 4.51 2.23
CA ILE A 424 -10.73 4.26 0.82
C ILE A 424 -9.47 4.15 -0.02
N GLY A 425 -8.51 5.07 0.16
CA GLY A 425 -7.26 5.03 -0.60
C GLY A 425 -6.37 3.84 -0.29
N LEU A 426 -6.32 3.41 0.98
CA LEU A 426 -5.60 2.22 1.39
C LEU A 426 -6.14 0.96 0.70
N HIS A 427 -7.45 0.75 0.75
CA HIS A 427 -8.10 -0.44 0.17
C HIS A 427 -8.11 -0.42 -1.37
N ALA A 428 -8.16 0.77 -1.97
CA ALA A 428 -7.96 0.92 -3.42
C ALA A 428 -6.54 0.51 -3.84
N ALA A 429 -5.51 0.99 -3.12
CA ALA A 429 -4.11 0.67 -3.38
C ALA A 429 -3.80 -0.82 -3.13
N ASP A 430 -4.37 -1.41 -2.08
CA ASP A 430 -4.23 -2.84 -1.78
C ASP A 430 -4.85 -3.71 -2.87
N LEU A 431 -6.08 -3.41 -3.28
CA LEU A 431 -6.73 -4.12 -4.39
C LEU A 431 -5.94 -3.97 -5.69
N LEU A 432 -5.35 -2.81 -5.98
CA LEU A 432 -4.51 -2.64 -7.16
C LEU A 432 -3.23 -3.47 -7.11
N THR A 433 -2.68 -3.66 -5.91
CA THR A 433 -1.51 -4.53 -5.70
C THR A 433 -1.86 -5.99 -6.04
N THR A 434 -3.01 -6.48 -5.58
CA THR A 434 -3.46 -7.85 -5.90
C THR A 434 -3.98 -7.97 -7.34
N LEU A 435 -4.62 -6.95 -7.90
CA LEU A 435 -5.00 -6.89 -9.32
C LEU A 435 -3.77 -6.90 -10.22
N LYS A 436 -2.64 -6.31 -9.81
CA LYS A 436 -1.37 -6.47 -10.51
C LYS A 436 -0.93 -7.93 -10.50
N THR A 437 -0.98 -8.60 -9.34
CA THR A 437 -0.67 -10.02 -9.22
C THR A 437 -1.50 -10.84 -10.21
N GLY A 438 -2.81 -10.61 -10.20
CA GLY A 438 -3.74 -11.28 -11.10
C GLY A 438 -3.50 -10.95 -12.56
N TRP A 439 -3.19 -9.70 -12.91
CA TRP A 439 -2.81 -9.31 -14.26
C TRP A 439 -1.61 -10.11 -14.76
N LEU A 440 -0.54 -10.21 -13.96
CA LEU A 440 0.64 -10.97 -14.36
C LEU A 440 0.39 -12.48 -14.49
N LEU A 441 -0.57 -13.03 -13.74
CA LEU A 441 -0.95 -14.44 -13.78
C LEU A 441 -2.05 -14.77 -14.81
N GLY A 442 -2.75 -13.77 -15.36
CA GLY A 442 -3.87 -13.97 -16.29
C GLY A 442 -5.25 -14.13 -15.63
N ALA A 443 -5.44 -13.58 -14.43
CA ALA A 443 -6.68 -13.62 -13.67
C ALA A 443 -7.76 -12.69 -14.24
N LYS A 444 -9.03 -12.99 -13.92
CA LYS A 444 -10.19 -12.15 -14.22
C LYS A 444 -10.36 -11.05 -13.15
N PRO A 445 -10.23 -9.75 -13.46
CA PRO A 445 -10.32 -8.67 -12.49
C PRO A 445 -11.61 -8.66 -11.65
N ARG A 446 -12.75 -9.01 -12.27
CA ARG A 446 -14.06 -9.10 -11.59
C ARG A 446 -14.05 -10.04 -10.38
N HIS A 447 -13.39 -11.18 -10.51
CA HIS A 447 -13.32 -12.16 -9.43
C HIS A 447 -12.47 -11.65 -8.27
N GLN A 448 -11.41 -10.88 -8.55
CA GLN A 448 -10.59 -10.27 -7.51
C GLN A 448 -11.32 -9.13 -6.79
N LEU A 449 -12.16 -8.38 -7.51
CA LEU A 449 -13.04 -7.40 -6.88
C LEU A 449 -13.97 -8.07 -5.86
N TYR A 450 -14.65 -9.15 -6.25
CA TYR A 450 -15.50 -9.91 -5.32
C TYR A 450 -14.70 -10.53 -4.16
N ALA A 451 -13.52 -11.07 -4.45
CA ALA A 451 -12.62 -11.63 -3.45
C ALA A 451 -12.28 -10.60 -2.36
N GLN A 452 -11.92 -9.38 -2.77
CA GLN A 452 -11.59 -8.30 -1.84
C GLN A 452 -12.80 -7.88 -1.01
N LEU A 453 -14.01 -7.82 -1.58
CA LEU A 453 -15.24 -7.49 -0.83
C LEU A 453 -15.50 -8.48 0.32
N PHE A 454 -15.27 -9.77 0.10
CA PHE A 454 -15.32 -10.77 1.17
C PHE A 454 -14.24 -10.53 2.22
N GLY A 455 -13.02 -10.23 1.78
CA GLY A 455 -11.88 -9.93 2.66
C GLY A 455 -12.17 -8.76 3.60
N VAL A 456 -12.65 -7.64 3.07
CA VAL A 456 -12.89 -6.44 3.89
C VAL A 456 -14.01 -6.64 4.92
N ILE A 457 -15.03 -7.45 4.61
CA ILE A 457 -16.08 -7.81 5.59
C ILE A 457 -15.46 -8.64 6.73
N ALA A 458 -14.71 -9.68 6.39
CA ALA A 458 -14.04 -10.53 7.40
C ALA A 458 -13.05 -9.73 8.26
N GLY A 459 -12.26 -8.86 7.64
CA GLY A 459 -11.34 -7.96 8.34
C GLY A 459 -12.06 -7.04 9.31
N ALA A 460 -13.17 -6.40 8.90
CA ALA A 460 -13.94 -5.50 9.76
C ALA A 460 -14.51 -6.24 10.98
N ILE A 461 -15.12 -7.41 10.76
CA ILE A 461 -15.72 -8.23 11.82
C ILE A 461 -14.69 -8.67 12.86
N VAL A 462 -13.45 -8.96 12.44
CA VAL A 462 -12.40 -9.45 13.33
C VAL A 462 -11.67 -8.31 14.03
N ILE A 463 -11.35 -7.25 13.30
CA ILE A 463 -10.43 -6.22 13.80
C ILE A 463 -11.04 -5.33 14.88
N VAL A 464 -12.33 -5.01 14.78
CA VAL A 464 -12.97 -4.08 15.71
C VAL A 464 -13.14 -4.71 17.09
N PRO A 465 -13.65 -5.95 17.23
CA PRO A 465 -13.64 -6.64 18.52
C PRO A 465 -12.22 -6.82 19.06
N ALA A 466 -11.26 -7.21 18.22
CA ALA A 466 -9.88 -7.37 18.64
C ALA A 466 -9.26 -6.07 19.17
N PHE A 467 -9.49 -4.95 18.50
CA PHE A 467 -9.10 -3.63 18.97
C PHE A 467 -9.71 -3.34 20.35
N ASN A 468 -11.02 -3.58 20.52
CA ASN A 468 -11.70 -3.30 21.78
C ASN A 468 -11.22 -4.19 22.94
N LEU A 469 -10.81 -5.43 22.64
CA LEU A 469 -10.22 -6.35 23.62
C LEU A 469 -8.80 -5.95 24.02
N ILE A 470 -7.99 -5.49 23.05
CA ILE A 470 -6.60 -5.08 23.29
C ILE A 470 -6.53 -3.71 23.98
N ILE A 471 -7.40 -2.79 23.59
CA ILE A 471 -7.49 -1.42 24.11
C ILE A 471 -8.85 -1.24 24.81
N PRO A 472 -9.06 -1.85 25.99
CA PRO A 472 -10.28 -1.65 26.76
C PRO A 472 -10.35 -0.22 27.30
N ASP A 473 -9.20 0.35 27.71
CA ASP A 473 -9.07 1.73 28.17
C ASP A 473 -8.22 2.56 27.17
N PRO A 474 -8.74 3.68 26.64
CA PRO A 474 -7.97 4.60 25.81
C PRO A 474 -6.66 5.12 26.43
N SER A 475 -6.57 5.18 27.77
CA SER A 475 -5.36 5.64 28.48
C SER A 475 -4.12 4.79 28.20
N LEU A 476 -4.33 3.55 27.75
CA LEU A 476 -3.27 2.62 27.37
C LEU A 476 -2.52 3.07 26.10
N LEU A 477 -3.17 3.85 25.22
CA LEU A 477 -2.58 4.32 23.97
C LEU A 477 -1.56 5.42 24.23
N GLY A 478 -0.35 5.24 23.72
CA GLY A 478 0.78 6.16 23.93
C GLY A 478 1.60 5.85 25.19
N GLY A 479 1.21 4.84 25.97
CA GLY A 479 1.97 4.34 27.12
C GLY A 479 3.06 3.31 26.74
N GLU A 480 3.78 2.78 27.72
CA GLU A 480 4.85 1.79 27.51
C GLU A 480 4.33 0.48 26.91
N ALA A 481 3.17 0.01 27.39
CA ALA A 481 2.56 -1.23 26.90
C ALA A 481 2.08 -1.09 25.46
N TRP A 482 1.47 0.04 25.08
CA TRP A 482 0.97 0.29 23.73
C TRP A 482 1.40 1.68 23.23
N PRO A 483 2.65 1.81 22.73
CA PRO A 483 3.20 3.11 22.29
C PRO A 483 2.39 3.77 21.17
N ALA A 484 1.72 2.96 20.34
CA ALA A 484 0.79 3.35 19.28
C ALA A 484 1.22 4.60 18.50
N PRO A 485 2.46 4.66 17.96
CA PRO A 485 3.06 5.91 17.48
C PRO A 485 2.27 6.52 16.31
N SER A 486 1.66 5.70 15.46
CA SER A 486 0.80 6.19 14.38
C SER A 486 -0.47 6.86 14.92
N CYS A 487 -1.09 6.33 15.98
CA CYS A 487 -2.25 6.94 16.63
C CYS A 487 -1.87 8.28 17.27
N VAL A 488 -0.72 8.33 17.96
CA VAL A 488 -0.19 9.55 18.57
C VAL A 488 0.03 10.64 17.52
N VAL A 489 0.58 10.29 16.36
CA VAL A 489 0.79 11.25 15.26
C VAL A 489 -0.55 11.75 14.72
N TRP A 490 -1.51 10.87 14.44
CA TRP A 490 -2.83 11.26 13.94
C TRP A 490 -3.60 12.14 14.94
N ALA A 491 -3.53 11.80 16.23
CA ALA A 491 -4.10 12.57 17.33
C ALA A 491 -3.45 13.96 17.43
N GLY A 492 -2.12 14.02 17.39
CA GLY A 492 -1.35 15.26 17.43
C GLY A 492 -1.65 16.18 16.25
N VAL A 493 -1.74 15.62 15.04
CA VAL A 493 -2.14 16.36 13.83
C VAL A 493 -3.55 16.93 13.95
N SER A 494 -4.51 16.14 14.45
CA SER A 494 -5.87 16.64 14.63
C SER A 494 -5.94 17.78 15.65
N LYS A 495 -5.22 17.65 16.78
CA LYS A 495 -5.14 18.72 17.79
C LYS A 495 -4.46 19.97 17.23
N ALA A 496 -3.40 19.80 16.44
CA ALA A 496 -2.73 20.93 15.79
C ALA A 496 -3.63 21.69 14.80
N PHE A 497 -4.74 21.10 14.37
CA PHE A 497 -5.74 21.75 13.52
C PHE A 497 -7.04 22.12 14.24
N SER A 498 -7.17 21.87 15.55
CA SER A 498 -8.38 22.22 16.30
C SER A 498 -8.63 23.73 16.30
N ASP A 499 -7.54 24.50 16.34
CA ASP A 499 -7.52 25.96 16.33
C ASP A 499 -7.22 26.52 14.92
N GLY A 500 -7.36 25.68 13.89
CA GLY A 500 -7.03 25.99 12.50
C GLY A 500 -5.53 25.90 12.18
N ILE A 501 -5.15 26.28 10.95
CA ILE A 501 -3.76 26.14 10.45
C ILE A 501 -2.76 27.00 11.25
N GLY A 502 -3.23 28.04 11.95
CA GLY A 502 -2.40 28.96 12.74
C GLY A 502 -1.67 28.30 13.92
N ALA A 503 -2.16 27.16 14.41
CA ALA A 503 -1.54 26.41 15.51
C ALA A 503 -0.30 25.61 15.07
N LEU A 504 -0.06 25.45 13.76
CA LEU A 504 1.20 24.89 13.27
C LEU A 504 2.34 25.90 13.42
N HIS A 505 3.52 25.39 13.79
CA HIS A 505 4.75 26.16 13.80
C HIS A 505 4.93 26.88 12.44
N GLU A 506 5.35 28.14 12.48
CA GLU A 506 5.44 28.99 11.28
C GLU A 506 6.24 28.34 10.16
N THR A 507 7.36 27.69 10.51
CA THR A 507 8.19 26.98 9.53
C THR A 507 7.49 25.77 8.92
N SER A 508 6.61 25.07 9.63
CA SER A 508 5.82 23.96 9.08
C SER A 508 4.81 24.47 8.05
N ARG A 509 4.17 25.62 8.31
CA ARG A 509 3.27 26.27 7.34
C ARG A 509 4.01 26.65 6.05
N THR A 510 5.18 27.27 6.19
CA THR A 510 6.04 27.60 5.04
C THR A 510 6.49 26.34 4.30
N ALA A 511 6.83 25.28 5.02
CA ALA A 511 7.24 24.00 4.42
C ALA A 511 6.11 23.33 3.63
N ILE A 512 4.85 23.42 4.09
CA ILE A 512 3.68 22.96 3.32
C ILE A 512 3.62 23.69 1.98
N VAL A 513 3.71 25.03 1.99
CA VAL A 513 3.66 25.83 0.75
C VAL A 513 4.80 25.46 -0.19
N VAL A 514 6.03 25.34 0.31
CA VAL A 514 7.19 24.89 -0.48
C VAL A 514 6.95 23.49 -1.05
N GLY A 515 6.43 22.57 -0.25
CA GLY A 515 6.10 21.21 -0.68
C GLY A 515 5.02 21.17 -1.76
N LEU A 516 3.97 22.00 -1.65
CA LEU A 516 2.93 22.12 -2.67
C LEU A 516 3.52 22.64 -3.98
N VAL A 517 4.28 23.74 -3.93
CA VAL A 517 4.92 24.33 -5.11
C VAL A 517 5.88 23.33 -5.76
N LEU A 518 6.69 22.64 -4.97
CA LEU A 518 7.63 21.64 -5.47
C LEU A 518 6.91 20.44 -6.08
N GLY A 519 5.82 19.97 -5.47
CA GLY A 519 5.00 18.88 -6.01
C GLY A 519 4.36 19.23 -7.36
N VAL A 520 3.79 20.43 -7.50
CA VAL A 520 3.26 20.94 -8.78
C VAL A 520 4.39 21.07 -9.81
N ALA A 521 5.50 21.70 -9.42
CA ALA A 521 6.63 21.95 -10.32
C ALA A 521 7.23 20.66 -10.84
N LEU A 522 7.49 19.66 -9.98
CA LEU A 522 8.04 18.37 -10.40
C LEU A 522 7.06 17.60 -11.30
N ALA A 523 5.76 17.64 -11.02
CA ALA A 523 4.75 16.99 -11.88
C ALA A 523 4.66 17.65 -13.27
N LEU A 524 4.70 18.99 -13.35
CA LEU A 524 4.75 19.72 -14.61
C LEU A 524 6.06 19.45 -15.37
N LEU A 525 7.20 19.50 -14.68
CA LEU A 525 8.50 19.21 -15.27
C LEU A 525 8.54 17.79 -15.83
N GLU A 526 8.03 16.80 -15.10
CA GLU A 526 7.96 15.42 -15.58
C GLU A 526 7.14 15.28 -16.87
N ARG A 527 6.04 16.03 -16.99
CA ARG A 527 5.18 16.01 -18.16
C ARG A 527 5.82 16.69 -19.37
N PHE A 528 6.32 17.91 -19.18
CA PHE A 528 6.73 18.78 -20.29
C PHE A 528 8.22 18.68 -20.63
N ALA A 529 9.05 18.07 -19.77
CA ALA A 529 10.47 17.93 -20.06
C ALA A 529 10.74 17.01 -21.27
N PRO A 530 11.79 17.30 -22.05
CA PRO A 530 12.27 16.43 -23.11
C PRO A 530 12.58 15.02 -22.59
N LYS A 531 12.31 13.99 -23.40
CA LYS A 531 12.51 12.57 -23.04
C LYS A 531 13.91 12.25 -22.49
N ARG A 532 14.94 12.99 -22.93
CA ARG A 532 16.33 12.83 -22.47
C ARG A 532 16.56 13.32 -21.02
N LEU A 533 15.82 14.33 -20.57
CA LEU A 533 15.97 14.92 -19.23
C LEU A 533 15.06 14.26 -18.19
N ARG A 534 13.96 13.62 -18.60
CA ARG A 534 13.00 12.97 -17.69
C ARG A 534 13.63 12.00 -16.68
N PRO A 535 14.66 11.18 -17.02
CA PRO A 535 15.29 10.29 -16.04
C PRO A 535 16.08 11.02 -14.93
N ALA A 536 16.51 12.26 -15.17
CA ALA A 536 17.28 13.09 -14.25
C ALA A 536 16.41 14.01 -13.37
N ILE A 537 15.12 14.15 -13.70
CA ILE A 537 14.17 14.89 -12.87
C ILE A 537 13.71 13.97 -11.73
N PRO A 538 13.73 14.42 -10.45
CA PRO A 538 13.27 13.61 -9.34
C PRO A 538 11.79 13.21 -9.51
N SER A 539 11.46 11.98 -9.14
CA SER A 539 10.08 11.54 -8.96
C SER A 539 9.47 12.28 -7.76
N PRO A 540 8.32 12.97 -7.92
CA PRO A 540 7.60 13.57 -6.80
C PRO A 540 7.23 12.53 -5.75
N SER A 541 6.79 11.33 -6.16
CA SER A 541 6.44 10.22 -5.28
C SER A 541 7.64 9.74 -4.47
N GLY A 542 8.79 9.54 -5.13
CA GLY A 542 10.02 9.13 -4.46
C GLY A 542 10.53 10.17 -3.46
N LEU A 543 10.51 11.45 -3.86
CA LEU A 543 10.93 12.55 -2.99
C LEU A 543 9.98 12.69 -1.79
N GLY A 544 8.67 12.74 -2.01
CA GLY A 544 7.67 12.90 -0.96
C GLY A 544 7.64 11.74 0.04
N ILE A 545 7.80 10.49 -0.43
CA ILE A 545 7.92 9.32 0.46
C ILE A 545 9.18 9.39 1.31
N ALA A 546 10.30 9.85 0.76
CA ALA A 546 11.56 9.92 1.49
C ALA A 546 11.52 10.83 2.73
N LEU A 547 10.62 11.83 2.74
CA LEU A 547 10.41 12.73 3.88
C LEU A 547 9.62 12.08 5.03
N VAL A 548 9.01 10.91 4.80
CA VAL A 548 8.11 10.24 5.75
C VAL A 548 8.55 8.83 6.16
N ILE A 549 9.67 8.35 5.62
CA ILE A 549 10.28 7.05 5.99
C ILE A 549 11.72 7.26 6.46
N PRO A 550 12.31 6.30 7.22
CA PRO A 550 13.70 6.39 7.65
C PRO A 550 14.68 6.49 6.48
N GLY A 551 15.76 7.27 6.62
CA GLY A 551 16.79 7.44 5.60
C GLY A 551 17.44 6.11 5.18
N SER A 552 17.61 5.19 6.13
CA SER A 552 18.11 3.84 5.89
C SER A 552 17.23 3.05 4.94
N ASN A 553 15.90 3.25 4.98
CA ASN A 553 14.97 2.60 4.05
C ASN A 553 15.14 3.18 2.64
N CYS A 554 15.29 4.51 2.53
CA CYS A 554 15.58 5.17 1.25
C CYS A 554 16.87 4.64 0.62
N ILE A 555 17.93 4.46 1.43
CA ILE A 555 19.20 3.90 0.96
C ILE A 555 19.02 2.45 0.49
N ALA A 556 18.34 1.59 1.27
CA ALA A 556 18.10 0.20 0.89
C ALA A 556 17.32 0.08 -0.43
N MET A 557 16.24 0.85 -0.59
CA MET A 557 15.44 0.89 -1.82
C MET A 557 16.26 1.42 -3.01
N PHE A 558 17.08 2.44 -2.80
CA PHE A 558 17.99 2.93 -3.84
C PHE A 558 19.01 1.87 -4.26
N LEU A 559 19.65 1.18 -3.32
CA LEU A 559 20.64 0.14 -3.63
C LEU A 559 20.04 -0.96 -4.51
N GLY A 560 18.81 -1.39 -4.20
CA GLY A 560 18.05 -2.31 -5.04
C GLY A 560 17.82 -1.78 -6.45
N ALA A 561 17.30 -0.56 -6.56
CA ALA A 561 17.02 0.08 -7.85
C ALA A 561 18.28 0.30 -8.69
N ALA A 562 19.38 0.71 -8.04
CA ALA A 562 20.68 0.94 -8.67
C ALA A 562 21.32 -0.36 -9.16
N LEU A 563 21.28 -1.43 -8.36
CA LEU A 563 21.79 -2.74 -8.76
C LEU A 563 21.00 -3.32 -9.94
N ALA A 564 19.66 -3.21 -9.90
CA ALA A 564 18.81 -3.64 -11.00
C ALA A 564 19.10 -2.84 -12.29
N GLU A 565 19.25 -1.51 -12.18
CA GLU A 565 19.57 -0.65 -13.33
C GLU A 565 20.96 -0.94 -13.90
N TRP A 566 21.97 -1.12 -13.04
CA TRP A 566 23.31 -1.50 -13.44
C TRP A 566 23.28 -2.82 -14.22
N LEU A 567 22.54 -3.82 -13.73
CA LEU A 567 22.41 -5.11 -14.39
C LEU A 567 21.68 -5.00 -15.73
N ARG A 568 20.60 -4.21 -15.82
CA ARG A 568 19.87 -3.94 -17.08
C ARG A 568 20.77 -3.30 -18.13
N ARG A 569 21.65 -2.38 -17.73
CA ARG A 569 22.59 -1.69 -18.65
C ARG A 569 23.76 -2.57 -19.09
N LYS A 570 24.32 -3.36 -18.16
CA LYS A 570 25.54 -4.14 -18.43
C LYS A 570 25.26 -5.54 -18.97
N LYS A 571 24.17 -6.18 -18.53
CA LYS A 571 23.81 -7.56 -18.86
C LYS A 571 22.30 -7.72 -19.07
N PRO A 572 21.72 -7.14 -20.15
CA PRO A 572 20.27 -7.08 -20.36
C PRO A 572 19.60 -8.47 -20.38
N ALA A 573 20.21 -9.44 -21.08
CA ALA A 573 19.68 -10.81 -21.17
C ALA A 573 19.68 -11.54 -19.81
N LEU A 574 20.63 -11.22 -18.92
CA LEU A 574 20.63 -11.74 -17.55
C LEU A 574 19.57 -11.01 -16.72
N ALA A 575 19.49 -9.69 -16.84
CA ALA A 575 18.55 -8.87 -16.09
C ALA A 575 17.09 -9.28 -16.31
N GLU A 576 16.71 -9.58 -17.56
CA GLU A 576 15.37 -10.08 -17.91
C GLU A 576 15.02 -11.40 -17.22
N LYS A 577 16.04 -12.24 -16.97
CA LYS A 577 15.88 -13.54 -16.32
C LYS A 577 15.97 -13.48 -14.80
N THR A 578 16.67 -12.49 -14.23
CA THR A 578 17.05 -12.51 -12.80
C THR A 578 16.50 -11.37 -11.98
N VAL A 579 16.30 -10.16 -12.52
CA VAL A 579 15.93 -9.01 -11.67
C VAL A 579 14.62 -9.26 -10.95
N VAL A 580 13.57 -9.67 -11.68
CA VAL A 580 12.26 -9.93 -11.07
C VAL A 580 12.31 -11.16 -10.15
N PRO A 581 12.83 -12.33 -10.56
CA PRO A 581 12.87 -13.50 -9.68
C PRO A 581 13.74 -13.31 -8.43
N VAL A 582 14.92 -12.69 -8.55
CA VAL A 582 15.81 -12.45 -7.41
C VAL A 582 15.17 -11.46 -6.44
N ALA A 583 14.65 -10.34 -6.94
CA ALA A 583 13.98 -9.36 -6.09
C ALA A 583 12.77 -9.98 -5.35
N SER A 584 11.95 -10.74 -6.08
CA SER A 584 10.79 -11.45 -5.50
C SER A 584 11.20 -12.48 -4.46
N GLY A 585 12.28 -13.23 -4.73
CA GLY A 585 12.84 -14.20 -3.78
C GLY A 585 13.38 -13.53 -2.53
N LEU A 586 14.11 -12.41 -2.63
CA LEU A 586 14.56 -11.65 -1.45
C LEU A 586 13.38 -11.20 -0.58
N ILE A 587 12.33 -10.63 -1.18
CA ILE A 587 11.13 -10.19 -0.45
C ILE A 587 10.42 -11.38 0.20
N ALA A 588 10.20 -12.47 -0.54
CA ALA A 588 9.50 -13.65 -0.05
C ALA A 588 10.28 -14.38 1.07
N GLY A 589 11.58 -14.60 0.88
CA GLY A 589 12.43 -15.32 1.83
C GLY A 589 12.55 -14.63 3.18
N GLU A 590 12.79 -13.32 3.17
CA GLU A 590 12.82 -12.52 4.41
C GLU A 590 11.45 -12.46 5.08
N SER A 591 10.37 -12.21 4.32
CA SER A 591 9.01 -12.13 4.89
C SER A 591 8.59 -13.45 5.55
N LEU A 592 8.87 -14.59 4.91
CA LEU A 592 8.56 -15.91 5.47
C LEU A 592 9.36 -16.22 6.71
N MET A 593 10.68 -15.98 6.67
CA MET A 593 11.53 -16.26 7.82
C MET A 593 11.19 -15.37 9.00
N GLY A 594 10.92 -14.07 8.77
CA GLY A 594 10.49 -13.16 9.83
C GLY A 594 9.21 -13.64 10.53
N ILE A 595 8.26 -14.20 9.79
CA ILE A 595 7.04 -14.78 10.37
C ILE A 595 7.33 -16.06 11.15
N LEU A 596 8.17 -16.94 10.61
CA LEU A 596 8.59 -18.15 11.34
C LEU A 596 9.25 -17.79 12.67
N ILE A 597 10.18 -16.84 12.66
CA ILE A 597 10.85 -16.33 13.86
C ILE A 597 9.82 -15.75 14.84
N ALA A 598 8.90 -14.91 14.38
CA ALA A 598 7.84 -14.37 15.22
C ALA A 598 6.98 -15.47 15.87
N ILE A 599 6.62 -16.52 15.12
CA ILE A 599 5.89 -17.68 15.66
C ILE A 599 6.73 -18.41 16.72
N LEU A 600 8.02 -18.65 16.46
CA LEU A 600 8.92 -19.34 17.39
C LEU A 600 9.14 -18.54 18.69
N ILE A 601 9.20 -17.20 18.59
CA ILE A 601 9.27 -16.30 19.75
C ILE A 601 7.97 -16.40 20.55
N VAL A 602 6.81 -16.24 19.91
CA VAL A 602 5.50 -16.28 20.59
C VAL A 602 5.21 -17.64 21.22
N SER A 603 5.71 -18.73 20.63
CA SER A 603 5.57 -20.09 21.18
C SER A 603 6.62 -20.45 22.22
N GLY A 604 7.59 -19.57 22.50
CA GLY A 604 8.62 -19.77 23.51
C GLY A 604 9.75 -20.72 23.11
N PHE A 605 9.88 -21.07 21.83
CA PHE A 605 10.98 -21.90 21.34
C PHE A 605 12.30 -21.14 21.22
N ILE A 606 12.25 -19.82 21.00
CA ILE A 606 13.42 -18.93 20.97
C ILE A 606 13.11 -17.65 21.76
N ALA A 607 14.15 -17.02 22.31
CA ALA A 607 14.02 -15.74 23.01
C ALA A 607 13.68 -14.61 22.02
N ALA A 608 12.96 -13.60 22.51
CA ALA A 608 12.56 -12.41 21.76
C ALA A 608 13.69 -11.41 21.56
#